data_AF-A0A7S3B3K3-F1
#
_entry.id   AF-A0A7S3B3K3-F1
#
_cell.length_a   1.000
_cell.length_b   1.000
_cell.length_c   1.000
_cell.angle_alpha   90.00
_cell.angle_beta   90.00
_cell.angle_gamma   90.00
#
_symmetry.space_group_name_H-M   'P 1'
#
loop_
_entity.id
_entity.type
_entity.pdbx_description
1 polymer ?
#
loop_
_entity_poly.entity_id
_entity_poly.type
_entity_poly.pdbx_seq_one_letter_code
_entity_poly.pdbx_strand_id
1 'polypeptide(L)'
;WLVVLARLSLRQLQRVGCVSRAFHVLISDETLWRRLCVRRAAANHAPLTFSGCWRNSALGGRDCRGDDAPSSAELKSCEPLGVFLCEKYWRALPRVHAPSAAAFLCGFDLPQRPVCLVGVDVGLDAASCSLASLRRTHGRKSFACSVQESRLPPARMTLDGFAEYLHQAREPEPVYLFEPR
;
A
#
# COMPACT_ATOMS: atom_id res chain seq x y z
N TRP A 1 10.06 -14.90 2.89
CA TRP A 1 8.66 -14.49 2.80
C TRP A 1 7.77 -15.48 2.07
N LEU A 2 7.89 -15.72 0.75
CA LEU A 2 7.01 -16.69 0.06
C LEU A 2 6.97 -18.09 0.70
N VAL A 3 8.11 -18.60 1.19
CA VAL A 3 8.17 -19.89 1.93
C VAL A 3 7.38 -19.84 3.25
N VAL A 4 7.43 -18.71 3.96
CA VAL A 4 6.74 -18.51 5.25
C VAL A 4 5.25 -18.29 5.03
N LEU A 5 4.87 -17.46 4.06
CA LEU A 5 3.48 -17.24 3.67
C LEU A 5 2.85 -18.53 3.14
N ALA A 6 3.60 -19.34 2.39
CA ALA A 6 3.15 -20.65 1.93
C ALA A 6 2.92 -21.64 3.08
N ARG A 7 3.33 -21.34 4.33
CA ARG A 7 2.98 -22.16 5.50
C ARG A 7 1.60 -21.82 6.07
N LEU A 8 1.10 -20.61 5.84
CA LEU A 8 -0.19 -20.15 6.35
C LEU A 8 -1.36 -20.92 5.71
N SER A 9 -2.50 -20.94 6.40
CA SER A 9 -3.77 -21.38 5.81
C SER A 9 -4.28 -20.31 4.83
N LEU A 10 -5.18 -20.71 3.93
CA LEU A 10 -5.80 -19.77 2.97
C LEU A 10 -6.48 -18.59 3.68
N ARG A 11 -7.19 -18.86 4.78
CA ARG A 11 -7.87 -17.83 5.58
C ARG A 11 -6.88 -16.85 6.21
N GLN A 12 -5.75 -17.36 6.71
CA GLN A 12 -4.67 -16.51 7.23
C GLN A 12 -4.04 -15.67 6.13
N LEU A 13 -3.82 -16.25 4.94
CA LEU A 13 -3.25 -15.54 3.80
C LEU A 13 -4.15 -14.39 3.33
N GLN A 14 -5.46 -14.63 3.27
CA GLN A 14 -6.47 -13.60 2.95
C GLN A 14 -6.45 -12.46 3.97
N ARG A 15 -6.47 -12.80 5.27
CA ARG A 15 -6.39 -11.80 6.35
C ARG A 15 -5.13 -10.95 6.24
N VAL A 16 -3.97 -11.57 6.04
CA VAL A 16 -2.69 -10.87 5.88
C VAL A 16 -2.71 -9.93 4.67
N GLY A 17 -3.35 -10.33 3.57
CA GLY A 17 -3.55 -9.49 2.40
C GLY A 17 -4.31 -8.19 2.66
N CYS A 18 -5.24 -8.21 3.63
CA CYS A 18 -6.05 -7.05 4.01
C CYS A 18 -5.31 -6.07 4.95
N VAL A 19 -4.20 -6.48 5.58
CA VAL A 19 -3.51 -5.66 6.60
C VAL A 19 -2.71 -4.52 5.97
N SER A 20 -2.19 -4.69 4.75
CA SER A 20 -1.40 -3.65 4.07
C SER A 20 -1.30 -3.89 2.56
N ARG A 21 -1.20 -2.81 1.79
CA ARG A 21 -0.94 -2.85 0.34
C ARG A 21 0.33 -3.62 -0.01
N ALA A 22 1.34 -3.60 0.85
CA ALA A 22 2.55 -4.39 0.66
C ALA A 22 2.27 -5.89 0.73
N PHE A 23 1.45 -6.33 1.70
CA PHE A 23 1.01 -7.73 1.78
C PHE A 23 0.08 -8.10 0.64
N HIS A 24 -0.79 -7.21 0.17
CA HIS A 24 -1.60 -7.42 -1.02
C HIS A 24 -0.74 -7.74 -2.26
N VAL A 25 0.38 -7.04 -2.46
CA VAL A 25 1.33 -7.34 -3.54
C VAL A 25 1.96 -8.73 -3.35
N LEU A 26 2.38 -9.06 -2.12
CA LEU A 26 2.98 -10.37 -1.82
C LEU A 26 2.01 -11.54 -1.98
N ILE A 27 0.74 -11.36 -1.61
CA ILE A 27 -0.31 -12.35 -1.83
C ILE A 27 -0.86 -12.33 -3.27
N SER A 28 -0.34 -11.48 -4.15
CA SER A 28 -0.63 -11.52 -5.58
C SER A 28 0.43 -12.30 -6.37
N ASP A 29 1.49 -12.80 -5.71
CA ASP A 29 2.56 -13.57 -6.34
C ASP A 29 2.07 -14.99 -6.72
N GLU A 30 2.06 -15.31 -8.01
CA GLU A 30 1.62 -16.63 -8.53
C GLU A 30 2.46 -17.80 -8.00
N THR A 31 3.73 -17.58 -7.65
CA THR A 31 4.60 -18.63 -7.07
C THR A 31 4.15 -19.00 -5.66
N LEU A 32 3.58 -18.07 -4.90
CA LEU A 32 2.98 -18.35 -3.59
C LEU A 32 1.80 -19.32 -3.72
N TRP A 33 0.86 -18.97 -4.60
CA TRP A 33 -0.36 -19.74 -4.80
C TRP A 33 -0.08 -21.12 -5.39
N ARG A 34 0.86 -21.23 -6.33
CA ARG A 34 1.31 -22.52 -6.87
C ARG A 34 1.84 -23.43 -5.76
N ARG A 35 2.66 -22.89 -4.85
CA ARG A 35 3.20 -23.66 -3.71
C ARG A 35 2.09 -24.11 -2.75
N LEU A 36 1.08 -23.28 -2.54
CA LEU A 36 -0.10 -23.64 -1.74
C LEU A 36 -0.90 -24.78 -2.38
N CYS A 37 -1.15 -24.72 -3.70
CA CYS A 37 -1.81 -25.79 -4.44
C CYS A 37 -1.05 -27.11 -4.34
N VAL A 38 0.26 -27.11 -4.61
CA VAL A 38 1.09 -28.32 -4.56
C VAL A 38 1.10 -28.92 -3.16
N ARG A 39 1.27 -28.08 -2.13
CA ARG A 39 1.26 -28.55 -0.73
C ARG A 39 -0.08 -29.16 -0.34
N ARG A 40 -1.19 -28.54 -0.76
CA ARG A 40 -2.54 -29.02 -0.44
C ARG A 40 -2.87 -30.32 -1.18
N ALA A 41 -2.49 -30.41 -2.46
CA ALA A 41 -2.61 -31.64 -3.25
C ALA A 41 -1.84 -32.80 -2.59
N ALA A 42 -0.58 -32.54 -2.19
CA ALA A 42 0.25 -33.51 -1.50
C ALA A 42 -0.36 -33.94 -0.14
N ALA A 43 -0.84 -33.00 0.66
CA ALA A 43 -1.44 -33.29 1.97
C ALA A 43 -2.75 -34.09 1.89
N ASN A 44 -3.53 -33.91 0.82
CA ASN A 44 -4.83 -34.55 0.63
C ASN A 44 -4.76 -35.79 -0.28
N HIS A 45 -3.58 -36.17 -0.77
CA HIS A 45 -3.40 -37.21 -1.79
C HIS A 45 -4.33 -37.03 -3.01
N ALA A 46 -4.58 -35.78 -3.39
CA ALA A 46 -5.52 -35.42 -4.45
C ALA A 46 -4.77 -34.93 -5.70
N PRO A 47 -5.28 -35.20 -6.92
CA PRO A 47 -4.70 -34.63 -8.13
C PRO A 47 -4.83 -33.09 -8.11
N LEU A 48 -3.84 -32.42 -8.69
CA LEU A 48 -3.83 -30.96 -8.77
C LEU A 48 -4.74 -30.51 -9.91
N THR A 49 -5.78 -29.75 -9.60
CA THR A 49 -6.67 -29.13 -10.60
C THR A 49 -6.29 -27.67 -10.79
N PHE A 50 -5.96 -27.29 -12.02
CA PHE A 50 -5.66 -25.90 -12.39
C PHE A 50 -6.92 -25.21 -12.95
N SER A 51 -7.19 -23.98 -12.50
CA SER A 51 -8.37 -23.17 -12.85
C SER A 51 -7.96 -21.76 -13.28
N GLY A 52 -7.32 -21.66 -14.46
CA GLY A 52 -6.94 -20.38 -15.10
C GLY A 52 -5.76 -19.64 -14.46
N CYS A 53 -5.70 -19.52 -13.13
CA CYS A 53 -4.56 -19.01 -12.37
C CYS A 53 -4.36 -19.80 -11.07
N TRP A 54 -3.16 -19.71 -10.48
CA TRP A 54 -2.85 -20.48 -9.27
C TRP A 54 -3.68 -20.04 -8.07
N ARG A 55 -4.02 -18.75 -7.98
CA ARG A 55 -4.89 -18.22 -6.92
C ARG A 55 -6.28 -18.87 -6.96
N ASN A 56 -6.94 -18.90 -8.12
CA ASN A 56 -8.25 -19.53 -8.27
C ASN A 56 -8.18 -21.04 -8.01
N SER A 57 -7.11 -21.68 -8.50
CA SER A 57 -6.83 -23.10 -8.24
C SER A 57 -6.71 -23.39 -6.73
N ALA A 58 -6.05 -22.51 -5.98
CA ALA A 58 -5.88 -22.66 -4.53
C ALA A 58 -7.18 -22.44 -3.74
N LEU A 59 -8.02 -21.51 -4.22
CA LEU A 59 -9.33 -21.19 -3.64
C LEU A 59 -10.43 -22.18 -4.05
N GLY A 60 -10.12 -23.11 -4.96
CA GLY A 60 -11.01 -24.20 -5.37
C GLY A 60 -12.06 -23.77 -6.39
N GLY A 61 -11.74 -22.82 -7.28
CA GLY A 61 -12.62 -22.42 -8.37
C GLY A 61 -13.93 -21.75 -7.95
N ARG A 62 -14.08 -21.35 -6.67
CA ARG A 62 -15.12 -20.41 -6.28
C ARG A 62 -14.76 -19.08 -6.93
N ASP A 63 -15.56 -18.67 -7.92
CA ASP A 63 -15.43 -17.37 -8.55
C ASP A 63 -15.34 -16.30 -7.47
N CYS A 64 -14.17 -15.65 -7.36
CA CYS A 64 -13.97 -14.51 -6.47
C CYS A 64 -14.56 -13.22 -7.10
N ARG A 65 -15.50 -13.36 -8.03
CA ARG A 65 -16.21 -12.23 -8.64
C ARG A 65 -17.36 -11.86 -7.72
N GLY A 66 -17.07 -10.99 -6.76
CA GLY A 66 -18.07 -10.37 -5.90
C GLY A 66 -18.33 -11.13 -4.61
N ASP A 67 -18.66 -10.36 -3.60
CA ASP A 67 -19.14 -10.72 -2.27
C ASP A 67 -18.08 -11.02 -1.20
N ASP A 68 -18.04 -10.05 -0.28
CA ASP A 68 -17.34 -9.98 1.01
C ASP A 68 -15.84 -9.60 0.97
N ALA A 69 -15.56 -8.40 0.46
CA ALA A 69 -14.52 -7.60 1.10
C ALA A 69 -14.90 -7.39 2.58
N PRO A 70 -13.98 -7.57 3.54
CA PRO A 70 -14.29 -7.40 4.97
C PRO A 70 -14.88 -6.01 5.20
N SER A 71 -16.01 -5.95 5.91
CA SER A 71 -16.70 -4.69 6.14
C SER A 71 -15.76 -3.70 6.85
N SER A 72 -15.87 -2.42 6.51
CA SER A 72 -15.07 -1.33 7.11
C SER A 72 -15.10 -1.32 8.65
N ALA A 73 -16.11 -1.95 9.28
CA ALA A 73 -16.22 -2.09 10.72
C ALA A 73 -15.21 -3.09 11.33
N GLU A 74 -14.82 -4.15 10.61
CA GLU A 74 -13.84 -5.14 11.11
C GLU A 74 -12.40 -4.59 11.09
N LEU A 75 -12.11 -3.66 10.18
CA LEU A 75 -10.81 -2.99 10.05
C LEU A 75 -10.53 -1.95 11.15
N LYS A 76 -11.55 -1.49 11.89
CA LYS A 76 -11.42 -0.44 12.92
C LYS A 76 -10.91 -0.94 14.28
N SER A 77 -10.76 -2.26 14.48
CA SER A 77 -10.28 -2.82 15.76
C SER A 77 -8.77 -3.06 15.84
N CYS A 78 -8.02 -2.76 14.77
CA CYS A 78 -6.57 -2.92 14.76
C CYS A 78 -5.88 -1.59 15.14
N GLU A 79 -5.55 -1.42 16.42
CA GLU A 79 -4.58 -0.42 16.90
C GLU A 79 -3.19 -0.61 16.24
N PRO A 80 -2.31 0.41 16.22
CA PRO A 80 -1.57 0.73 15.01
C PRO A 80 -0.43 -0.26 14.79
N LEU A 81 -0.60 -1.12 13.78
CA LEU A 81 0.47 -1.83 13.08
C LEU A 81 1.30 -0.86 12.20
N GLY A 82 1.60 0.33 12.73
CA GLY A 82 2.61 1.21 12.20
C GLY A 82 3.97 0.58 12.46
N VAL A 83 4.77 0.43 11.40
CA VAL A 83 6.13 -0.15 11.41
C VAL A 83 6.21 -1.68 11.36
N PHE A 84 5.56 -2.28 10.36
CA PHE A 84 6.07 -3.52 9.74
C PHE A 84 6.24 -3.29 8.24
N LEU A 85 7.13 -2.36 7.89
CA LEU A 85 7.55 -2.15 6.50
C LEU A 85 8.63 -3.17 6.12
N CYS A 86 8.47 -3.78 4.96
CA CYS A 86 9.11 -5.02 4.54
C CYS A 86 10.60 -4.83 4.17
N GLU A 87 11.52 -5.23 5.05
CA GLU A 87 13.00 -5.19 4.87
C GLU A 87 13.52 -5.85 3.58
N LYS A 88 12.70 -6.66 2.88
CA LYS A 88 13.10 -7.35 1.65
C LYS A 88 12.81 -6.58 0.35
N TYR A 89 12.03 -5.50 0.35
CA TYR A 89 11.77 -4.74 -0.89
C TYR A 89 12.14 -3.27 -0.76
N TRP A 90 12.35 -2.81 0.47
CA TRP A 90 12.79 -1.47 0.79
C TRP A 90 13.85 -1.58 1.87
N ARG A 91 14.92 -0.80 1.75
CA ARG A 91 15.84 -0.63 2.88
C ARG A 91 15.27 0.50 3.73
N ALA A 92 14.72 0.16 4.90
CA ALA A 92 14.39 1.15 5.91
C ALA A 92 15.69 1.57 6.58
N LEU A 93 16.05 2.85 6.50
CA LEU A 93 17.23 3.38 7.17
C LEU A 93 16.77 4.28 8.30
N PRO A 94 17.00 3.88 9.57
CA PRO A 94 16.85 4.80 10.70
C PRO A 94 17.77 6.00 10.47
N ARG A 95 17.33 7.19 10.84
CA ARG A 95 18.13 8.42 10.67
C ARG A 95 19.52 8.34 11.32
N VAL A 96 19.66 7.63 12.44
CA VAL A 96 20.94 7.41 13.15
C VAL A 96 21.93 6.57 12.32
N HIS A 97 21.44 5.82 11.33
CA HIS A 97 22.23 4.99 10.42
C HIS A 97 22.08 5.42 8.96
N ALA A 98 21.60 6.64 8.70
CA ALA A 98 21.57 7.17 7.36
C ALA A 98 23.03 7.34 6.88
N PRO A 99 23.43 6.73 5.75
CA PRO A 99 24.76 6.95 5.19
C PRO A 99 24.96 8.43 4.89
N SER A 100 26.21 8.90 4.90
CA SER A 100 26.53 10.24 4.40
C SER A 100 25.99 10.40 2.97
N ALA A 101 25.66 11.63 2.55
CA ALA A 101 25.16 11.87 1.20
C ALA A 101 26.06 11.26 0.11
N ALA A 102 27.39 11.36 0.30
CA ALA A 102 28.37 10.72 -0.58
C ALA A 102 28.26 9.19 -0.60
N ALA A 103 28.13 8.55 0.57
CA ALA A 103 27.98 7.09 0.67
C ALA A 103 26.62 6.59 0.15
N PHE A 104 25.56 7.40 0.27
CA PHE A 104 24.27 7.12 -0.34
C PHE A 104 24.38 7.14 -1.87
N LEU A 105 24.92 8.22 -2.43
CA LEU A 105 25.04 8.42 -3.88
C LEU A 105 25.94 7.37 -4.55
N CYS A 106 27.08 7.01 -3.95
CA CYS A 106 27.97 5.98 -4.49
C CYS A 106 27.32 4.60 -4.61
N GLY A 107 26.25 4.31 -3.87
CA GLY A 107 25.51 3.05 -3.92
C GLY A 107 24.14 3.12 -4.60
N PHE A 108 23.66 4.33 -4.92
CA PHE A 108 22.28 4.56 -5.39
C PHE A 108 22.08 4.19 -6.86
N ASP A 109 23.10 4.36 -7.71
CA ASP A 109 23.02 4.14 -9.16
C ASP A 109 23.03 2.66 -9.60
N LEU A 110 23.23 1.72 -8.67
CA LEU A 110 23.01 0.30 -8.93
C LEU A 110 21.49 0.02 -8.88
N PRO A 111 20.94 -1.04 -9.52
CA PRO A 111 19.53 -1.39 -9.44
C PRO A 111 19.18 -1.84 -8.01
N GLN A 112 19.03 -0.86 -7.11
CA GLN A 112 18.76 -1.06 -5.70
C GLN A 112 17.28 -0.85 -5.44
N ARG A 113 16.80 -1.64 -4.50
CA ARG A 113 15.46 -1.54 -3.93
C ARG A 113 15.18 -0.09 -3.50
N PRO A 114 13.95 0.43 -3.69
CA PRO A 114 13.59 1.75 -3.20
C PRO A 114 13.90 1.88 -1.70
N VAL A 115 14.48 3.02 -1.29
CA VAL A 115 14.87 3.28 0.09
C VAL A 115 13.79 4.12 0.76
N CYS A 116 13.36 3.72 1.96
CA CYS A 116 12.47 4.51 2.79
C CYS A 116 13.27 5.06 3.97
N LEU A 117 13.40 6.38 4.06
CA LEU A 117 14.00 7.04 5.21
C LEU A 117 12.93 7.23 6.28
N VAL A 118 13.16 6.67 7.47
CA VAL A 118 12.22 6.76 8.60
C VAL A 118 12.76 7.77 9.61
N GLY A 119 11.88 8.55 10.23
CA GLY A 119 12.27 9.58 11.20
C GLY A 119 12.80 10.87 10.55
N VAL A 120 12.44 11.13 9.30
CA VAL A 120 12.75 12.40 8.60
C VAL A 120 11.96 13.59 9.15
N ASP A 121 10.86 13.30 9.84
CA ASP A 121 10.03 14.25 10.57
C ASP A 121 10.71 14.79 11.83
N VAL A 122 11.69 14.08 12.38
CA VAL A 122 12.45 14.55 13.54
C VAL A 122 13.16 15.87 13.18
N GLY A 123 12.80 16.97 13.82
CA GLY A 123 13.37 18.30 13.53
C GLY A 123 12.71 19.05 12.37
N LEU A 124 11.70 18.47 11.72
CA LEU A 124 10.74 19.28 10.97
C LEU A 124 9.78 19.92 11.98
N ASP A 125 9.51 21.22 11.79
CA ASP A 125 8.45 21.86 12.54
C ASP A 125 7.10 21.37 12.00
N ALA A 126 6.48 20.42 12.69
CA ALA A 126 5.17 19.89 12.32
C ALA A 126 4.10 20.98 12.16
N ALA A 127 4.22 22.09 12.91
CA ALA A 127 3.30 23.22 12.78
C ALA A 127 3.46 23.89 11.41
N SER A 128 4.70 24.07 10.94
CA SER A 128 5.01 24.66 9.62
C SER A 128 4.47 23.83 8.45
N CYS A 129 4.46 22.51 8.57
CA CYS A 129 3.96 21.57 7.56
C CYS A 129 2.47 21.21 7.72
N SER A 130 1.78 21.77 8.71
CA SER A 130 0.34 21.52 8.91
C SER A 130 -0.49 22.12 7.77
N LEU A 131 -1.65 21.51 7.48
CA LEU A 131 -2.58 22.05 6.49
C LEU A 131 -2.99 23.49 6.83
N ALA A 132 -3.17 23.83 8.10
CA ALA A 132 -3.48 25.19 8.54
C ALA A 132 -2.35 26.18 8.23
N SER A 133 -1.09 25.78 8.39
CA SER A 133 0.06 26.60 8.00
C SER A 133 0.17 26.76 6.49
N LEU A 134 0.02 25.66 5.74
CA LEU A 134 0.03 25.69 4.28
C LEU A 134 -1.10 26.57 3.72
N ARG A 135 -2.29 26.55 4.32
CA ARG A 135 -3.40 27.43 3.96
C ARG A 135 -3.10 28.90 4.19
N ARG A 136 -2.44 29.26 5.30
CA ARG A 136 -2.06 30.65 5.57
C ARG A 136 -1.17 31.22 4.46
N THR A 137 -0.25 30.41 3.94
CA THR A 137 0.73 30.86 2.94
C THR A 137 0.26 30.64 1.50
N HIS A 138 -0.52 29.59 1.23
CA HIS A 138 -0.86 29.12 -0.12
C HIS A 138 -2.35 28.88 -0.35
N GLY A 139 -3.24 29.30 0.56
CA GLY A 139 -4.67 29.02 0.53
C GLY A 139 -5.34 29.33 -0.81
N ARG A 140 -5.00 30.49 -1.40
CA ARG A 140 -5.52 30.95 -2.70
C ARG A 140 -4.79 30.38 -3.92
N LYS A 141 -3.68 29.66 -3.75
CA LYS A 141 -2.94 29.05 -4.87
C LYS A 141 -3.80 27.93 -5.47
N SER A 142 -3.94 27.94 -6.79
CA SER A 142 -4.73 26.96 -7.54
C SER A 142 -3.84 25.79 -7.98
N PHE A 143 -4.30 24.58 -7.68
CA PHE A 143 -3.67 23.31 -8.01
C PHE A 143 -4.57 22.53 -8.98
N ALA A 144 -3.98 21.60 -9.71
CA ALA A 144 -4.75 20.63 -10.46
C ALA A 144 -5.21 19.53 -9.49
N CYS A 145 -6.41 19.01 -9.69
CA CYS A 145 -6.98 17.96 -8.85
C CYS A 145 -7.68 16.88 -9.69
N SER A 146 -7.64 15.65 -9.20
CA SER A 146 -8.28 14.50 -9.84
C SER A 146 -8.62 13.43 -8.81
N VAL A 147 -9.65 12.64 -9.12
CA VAL A 147 -9.87 11.34 -8.48
C VAL A 147 -9.06 10.28 -9.24
N GLN A 148 -8.60 9.26 -8.51
CA GLN A 148 -7.57 8.31 -8.97
C GLN A 148 -7.91 7.60 -10.29
N GLU A 149 -9.19 7.45 -10.62
CA GLU A 149 -9.66 6.69 -11.78
C GLU A 149 -10.38 7.55 -12.84
N SER A 150 -10.33 8.88 -12.71
CA SER A 150 -11.00 9.76 -13.67
C SER A 150 -10.27 9.80 -15.01
N ARG A 151 -11.03 9.56 -16.09
CA ARG A 151 -10.60 9.84 -17.47
C ARG A 151 -10.80 11.30 -17.87
N LEU A 152 -11.41 12.11 -17.00
CA LEU A 152 -11.66 13.52 -17.25
C LEU A 152 -10.37 14.32 -17.05
N PRO A 153 -10.20 15.45 -17.76
CA PRO A 153 -9.09 16.36 -17.50
C PRO A 153 -9.10 16.83 -16.03
N PRO A 154 -7.92 17.06 -15.42
CA PRO A 154 -7.85 17.55 -14.04
C PRO A 154 -8.66 18.83 -13.86
N ALA A 155 -9.51 18.85 -12.83
CA ALA A 155 -10.15 20.08 -12.40
C ALA A 155 -9.12 20.98 -11.69
N ARG A 156 -9.47 22.24 -11.45
CA ARG A 156 -8.64 23.16 -10.66
C ARG A 156 -9.30 23.44 -9.32
N MET A 157 -8.52 23.40 -8.26
CA MET A 157 -8.99 23.68 -6.90
C MET A 157 -7.94 24.47 -6.12
N THR A 158 -8.39 25.42 -5.30
CA THR A 158 -7.49 26.14 -4.38
C THR A 158 -7.18 25.27 -3.17
N LEU A 159 -6.08 25.54 -2.47
CA LEU A 159 -5.78 24.81 -1.24
C LEU A 159 -6.83 25.04 -0.15
N ASP A 160 -7.43 26.24 -0.10
CA ASP A 160 -8.58 26.51 0.78
C ASP A 160 -9.80 25.64 0.41
N GLY A 161 -10.14 25.58 -0.89
CA GLY A 161 -11.23 24.73 -1.36
C GLY A 161 -10.98 23.24 -1.09
N PHE A 162 -9.74 22.79 -1.18
CA PHE A 162 -9.38 21.42 -0.82
C PHE A 162 -9.52 21.14 0.68
N ALA A 163 -9.13 22.10 1.53
CA ALA A 163 -9.30 21.94 2.97
C ALA A 163 -10.78 21.90 3.36
N GLU A 164 -11.61 22.73 2.74
CA GLU A 164 -13.07 22.67 2.88
C GLU A 164 -13.62 21.33 2.40
N TYR A 165 -13.17 20.84 1.24
CA TYR A 165 -13.51 19.51 0.73
C TYR A 165 -13.14 18.43 1.75
N LEU A 166 -11.93 18.41 2.32
CA LEU A 166 -11.54 17.41 3.33
C LEU A 166 -12.43 17.44 4.58
N HIS A 167 -12.95 18.60 4.96
CA HIS A 167 -13.89 18.71 6.08
C HIS A 167 -15.30 18.21 5.75
N GLN A 168 -15.72 18.32 4.49
CA GLN A 168 -17.07 17.97 4.03
C GLN A 168 -17.15 16.57 3.42
N ALA A 169 -16.03 16.04 2.91
CA ALA A 169 -15.99 14.85 2.08
C ALA A 169 -16.45 13.62 2.87
N ARG A 170 -17.56 13.04 2.39
CA ARG A 170 -18.01 11.69 2.72
C ARG A 170 -17.91 10.76 1.51
N GLU A 171 -17.22 11.21 0.47
CA GLU A 171 -17.15 10.48 -0.80
C GLU A 171 -16.30 9.22 -0.67
N PRO A 172 -16.66 8.16 -1.42
CA PRO A 172 -15.93 6.90 -1.39
C PRO A 172 -14.54 7.02 -2.01
N GLU A 173 -14.31 8.00 -2.88
CA GLU A 173 -13.04 8.21 -3.58
C GLU A 173 -12.39 9.54 -3.16
N PRO A 174 -11.12 9.52 -2.69
CA PRO A 174 -10.42 10.73 -2.31
C PRO A 174 -9.97 11.54 -3.54
N VAL A 175 -10.10 12.85 -3.45
CA VAL A 175 -9.49 13.80 -4.40
C VAL A 175 -8.03 14.05 -4.03
N TYR A 176 -7.16 14.07 -5.04
CA TYR A 176 -5.73 14.38 -4.89
C TYR A 176 -5.39 15.74 -5.50
N LEU A 177 -4.51 16.51 -4.87
CA LEU A 177 -3.93 17.74 -5.41
C LEU A 177 -2.54 17.48 -6.01
N PHE A 178 -2.23 18.15 -7.12
CA PHE A 178 -0.92 18.12 -7.75
C PHE A 178 -0.57 19.48 -8.38
N GLU A 179 0.73 19.80 -8.40
CA GLU A 179 1.19 20.93 -9.21
C GLU A 179 1.13 20.56 -10.69
N PRO A 180 0.54 21.42 -11.55
CA PRO A 180 0.60 21.21 -12.99
C PRO A 180 2.07 21.22 -13.43
N ARG A 181 2.46 20.20 -14.20
CA ARG A 181 3.77 20.13 -14.87
C ARG A 181 3.83 21.06 -16.06
#